data_AF-A0A2R6FF63-F1
#
_entry.id   AF-A0A2R6FF63-F1
#
_cell.length_a   1.000
_cell.length_b   1.000
_cell.length_c   1.000
_cell.angle_alpha   90.00
_cell.angle_beta   90.00
_cell.angle_gamma   90.00
#
_symmetry.space_group_name_H-M   'P 1'
#
loop_
_entity.id
_entity.type
_entity.pdbx_description
1 polymer ?
#
loop_
_entity_poly.entity_id
_entity_poly.type
_entity_poly.pdbx_seq_one_letter_code
_entity_poly.pdbx_strand_id
1 'polypeptide(L)'
;MDVVRERFRPDGSLSTEAMEALQHDIAEAAVLEDDLAVDPGDVRDGDALVAGVDQAFLEDRAVSAAVVLRGETEVGREHATTPLSIPYVPGLLAFREGEPVLAALERLDVSPDVVLLDGSGRIHYREAGLATHVGVCLDAPTVGVAKSLLCGTPSAPIDALQEGERVPIEADDEMTAPDGDVVGYAYQR
;
A
#
# COMPACT_ATOMS: atom_id res chain seq x y z
N MET A 1 10.18 -9.03 -7.85
CA MET A 1 10.45 -7.56 -7.83
C MET A 1 11.46 -7.29 -6.75
N ASP A 2 12.58 -6.66 -7.07
CA ASP A 2 13.65 -6.45 -6.09
C ASP A 2 13.44 -5.17 -5.28
N VAL A 3 13.84 -5.18 -4.02
CA VAL A 3 13.96 -3.96 -3.21
C VAL A 3 15.15 -3.15 -3.71
N VAL A 4 14.90 -2.00 -4.32
CA VAL A 4 15.95 -1.13 -4.86
C VAL A 4 16.34 0.00 -3.90
N ARG A 5 15.48 0.33 -2.93
CA ARG A 5 15.75 1.34 -1.90
C ARG A 5 15.85 0.72 -0.50
N GLU A 6 16.86 -0.12 -0.28
CA GLU A 6 17.09 -0.88 0.98
C GLU A 6 17.07 -0.03 2.27
N ARG A 7 17.42 1.26 2.20
CA ARG A 7 17.33 2.17 3.37
C ARG A 7 15.91 2.31 3.94
N PHE A 8 14.90 2.03 3.12
CA PHE A 8 13.49 2.09 3.49
C PHE A 8 12.92 0.75 3.89
N ARG A 9 13.68 -0.35 3.81
CA ARG A 9 13.15 -1.67 4.18
C ARG A 9 12.57 -1.63 5.60
N PRO A 10 11.33 -2.09 5.82
CA PRO A 10 10.71 -2.04 7.14
C PRO A 10 11.52 -2.84 8.17
N ASP A 11 11.92 -2.18 9.26
CA ASP A 11 12.68 -2.82 10.34
C ASP A 11 11.93 -2.71 11.67
N GLY A 12 11.37 -3.85 12.10
CA GLY A 12 10.65 -3.98 13.37
C GLY A 12 11.52 -3.82 14.62
N SER A 13 12.85 -3.81 14.50
CA SER A 13 13.75 -3.65 15.64
C SER A 13 14.02 -2.19 16.02
N LEU A 14 13.59 -1.24 15.18
CA LEU A 14 13.72 0.20 15.41
C LEU A 14 12.89 0.67 16.62
N SER A 15 13.29 1.79 17.22
CA SER A 15 12.43 2.48 18.17
C SER A 15 11.24 3.11 17.45
N THR A 16 10.14 3.35 18.15
CA THR A 16 8.97 4.08 17.61
C THR A 16 9.38 5.42 16.99
N GLU A 17 10.23 6.20 17.67
CA GLU A 17 10.75 7.47 17.14
C GLU A 17 11.51 7.29 15.81
N ALA A 18 12.34 6.24 15.70
CA ALA A 18 13.07 5.95 14.47
C ALA A 18 12.16 5.46 13.35
N MET A 19 11.11 4.69 13.68
CA MET A 19 10.08 4.28 12.72
C MET A 19 9.29 5.48 12.19
N GLU A 20 8.88 6.40 13.07
CA GLU A 20 8.18 7.63 12.70
C GLU A 20 9.07 8.54 11.83
N ALA A 21 10.35 8.69 12.18
CA ALA A 21 11.31 9.41 11.36
C ALA A 21 11.45 8.78 9.96
N LEU A 22 11.54 7.45 9.87
CA LEU A 22 11.58 6.76 8.57
C LEU A 22 10.31 7.00 7.76
N GLN A 23 9.13 7.06 8.39
CA GLN A 23 7.88 7.37 7.70
C GLN A 23 7.89 8.77 7.08
N HIS A 24 8.49 9.77 7.73
CA HIS A 24 8.67 11.09 7.13
C HIS A 24 9.60 11.04 5.90
N ASP A 25 10.72 10.32 5.99
CA ASP A 25 11.62 10.14 4.84
C ASP A 25 10.95 9.40 3.67
N ILE A 26 10.05 8.46 3.97
CA ILE A 26 9.26 7.72 2.96
C ILE A 26 8.27 8.66 2.29
N ALA A 27 7.55 9.47 3.06
CA ALA A 27 6.60 10.43 2.53
C ALA A 27 7.26 11.45 1.60
N GLU A 28 8.45 11.95 1.97
CA GLU A 28 9.24 12.85 1.13
C GLU A 28 9.73 12.17 -0.16
N ALA A 29 10.04 10.88 -0.11
CA ALA A 29 10.53 10.12 -1.25
C ALA A 29 9.42 9.56 -2.17
N ALA A 30 8.16 9.64 -1.75
CA ALA A 30 7.01 9.16 -2.50
C ALA A 30 6.66 10.13 -3.65
N VAL A 31 6.41 9.56 -4.83
CA VAL A 31 5.85 10.32 -5.96
C VAL A 31 4.34 10.12 -5.94
N LEU A 32 3.60 11.20 -5.75
CA LEU A 32 2.14 11.20 -5.62
C LEU A 32 1.44 11.74 -6.87
N GLU A 33 2.21 12.28 -7.81
CA GLU A 33 1.72 12.70 -9.12
C GLU A 33 1.43 11.46 -9.97
N ASP A 34 0.34 11.54 -10.74
CA ASP A 34 -0.03 10.50 -11.70
C ASP A 34 0.90 10.58 -12.94
N ASP A 35 2.09 9.99 -12.79
CA ASP A 35 3.13 9.87 -13.82
C ASP A 35 3.39 8.39 -14.14
N LEU A 36 2.31 7.64 -14.37
CA LEU A 36 2.36 6.21 -14.67
C LEU A 36 2.35 5.97 -16.19
N ALA A 37 3.16 5.02 -16.64
CA ALA A 37 3.14 4.56 -18.02
C ALA A 37 1.91 3.69 -18.36
N VAL A 38 1.24 3.17 -17.32
CA VAL A 38 0.05 2.32 -17.41
C VAL A 38 -1.18 3.15 -17.06
N ASP A 39 -2.21 3.08 -17.89
CA ASP A 39 -3.49 3.72 -17.64
C ASP A 39 -4.59 2.71 -17.26
N PRO A 40 -5.74 3.16 -16.70
CA PRO A 40 -6.81 2.25 -16.31
C PRO A 40 -7.42 1.40 -17.44
N GLY A 41 -7.25 1.80 -18.70
CA GLY A 41 -7.62 1.04 -19.89
C GLY A 41 -6.74 -0.20 -20.06
N ASP A 42 -5.43 -0.07 -19.94
CA ASP A 42 -4.49 -1.20 -20.03
C ASP A 42 -4.80 -2.29 -19.00
N VAL A 43 -5.21 -1.90 -17.80
CA VAL A 43 -5.65 -2.85 -16.75
C VAL A 43 -6.92 -3.60 -17.17
N ARG A 44 -7.91 -2.89 -17.73
CA ARG A 44 -9.20 -3.49 -18.17
C ARG A 44 -9.03 -4.39 -19.39
N ASP A 45 -8.19 -4.00 -20.33
CA ASP A 45 -7.98 -4.71 -21.59
C ASP A 45 -6.99 -5.88 -21.42
N GLY A 46 -6.32 -5.96 -20.26
CA GLY A 46 -5.37 -7.03 -19.95
C GLY A 46 -4.00 -6.83 -20.59
N ASP A 47 -3.64 -5.59 -20.88
CA ASP A 47 -2.33 -5.18 -21.38
C ASP A 47 -1.34 -4.90 -20.23
N ALA A 48 -1.84 -4.59 -19.03
CA ALA A 48 -1.04 -4.45 -17.81
C ALA A 48 -1.07 -5.70 -16.92
N LEU A 49 0.03 -5.93 -16.20
CA LEU A 49 0.15 -6.90 -15.12
C LEU A 49 -0.18 -6.23 -13.79
N VAL A 50 -1.18 -6.76 -13.09
CA VAL A 50 -1.64 -6.24 -11.79
C VAL A 50 -1.36 -7.27 -10.72
N ALA A 51 -0.58 -6.91 -9.71
CA ALA A 51 -0.42 -7.73 -8.51
C ALA A 51 -1.42 -7.33 -7.44
N GLY A 52 -2.03 -8.30 -6.78
CA GLY A 52 -2.74 -8.12 -5.51
C GLY A 52 -1.96 -8.80 -4.39
N VAL A 53 -1.81 -8.11 -3.26
CA VAL A 53 -1.15 -8.65 -2.06
C VAL A 53 -2.09 -8.60 -0.87
N ASP A 54 -2.22 -9.73 -0.20
CA ASP A 54 -2.98 -9.88 1.04
C ASP A 54 -2.17 -10.70 2.06
N GLN A 55 -2.53 -10.58 3.34
CA GLN A 55 -1.78 -11.15 4.45
C GLN A 55 -2.67 -11.88 5.46
N ALA A 56 -2.11 -12.92 6.06
CA ALA A 56 -2.70 -13.62 7.19
C ALA A 56 -1.72 -13.65 8.36
N PHE A 57 -2.22 -13.40 9.56
CA PHE A 57 -1.45 -13.43 10.80
C PHE A 57 -1.76 -14.68 11.62
N LEU A 58 -0.70 -15.36 12.02
CA LEU A 58 -0.71 -16.48 12.98
C LEU A 58 -0.03 -16.00 14.27
N GLU A 59 0.03 -16.84 15.31
CA GLU A 59 0.54 -16.41 16.63
C GLU A 59 1.98 -15.86 16.58
N ASP A 60 2.86 -16.49 15.78
CA ASP A 60 4.30 -16.21 15.74
C ASP A 60 4.82 -15.78 14.36
N ARG A 61 3.95 -15.74 13.35
CA ARG A 61 4.34 -15.51 11.95
C ARG A 61 3.27 -14.80 11.14
N ALA A 62 3.72 -14.03 10.15
CA ALA A 62 2.90 -13.44 9.11
C ALA A 62 3.10 -14.24 7.80
N VAL A 63 2.02 -14.43 7.04
CA VAL A 63 2.06 -15.01 5.70
C VAL A 63 1.53 -13.96 4.73
N SER A 64 2.31 -13.60 3.72
CA SER A 64 1.85 -12.74 2.62
C SER A 64 1.77 -13.55 1.35
N ALA A 65 0.70 -13.34 0.58
CA ALA A 65 0.53 -13.92 -0.73
C ALA A 65 0.41 -12.80 -1.76
N ALA A 66 1.16 -12.93 -2.85
CA ALA A 66 1.05 -12.07 -4.02
C ALA A 66 0.49 -12.88 -5.20
N VAL A 67 -0.54 -12.37 -5.86
CA VAL A 67 -1.14 -12.96 -7.07
C VAL A 67 -1.05 -11.92 -8.18
N VAL A 68 -0.57 -12.32 -9.35
CA VAL A 68 -0.44 -11.44 -10.52
C VAL A 68 -1.43 -11.85 -11.59
N LEU A 69 -2.23 -10.89 -12.03
CA LEU A 69 -3.23 -11.04 -13.07
C LEU A 69 -2.82 -10.29 -14.34
N ARG A 70 -3.20 -10.85 -15.48
CA ARG A 70 -3.31 -10.18 -16.77
C ARG A 70 -4.77 -10.22 -17.21
N GLY A 71 -5.48 -9.09 -17.11
CA GLY A 71 -6.94 -9.09 -17.18
C GLY A 71 -7.51 -10.04 -16.13
N GLU A 72 -8.29 -11.04 -16.55
CA GLU A 72 -8.87 -12.04 -15.65
C GLU A 72 -7.99 -13.30 -15.47
N THR A 73 -6.82 -13.38 -16.11
CA THR A 73 -5.98 -14.58 -16.08
C THR A 73 -4.88 -14.46 -15.04
N GLU A 74 -4.78 -15.43 -14.12
CA GLU A 74 -3.62 -15.55 -13.22
C GLU A 74 -2.38 -15.99 -14.00
N VAL A 75 -1.31 -15.19 -13.90
CA VAL A 75 -0.04 -15.43 -14.59
C VAL A 75 1.15 -15.60 -13.63
N GLY A 76 0.94 -15.40 -12.33
CA GLY A 76 1.97 -15.61 -11.31
C GLY A 76 1.37 -15.62 -9.91
N ARG A 77 2.00 -16.38 -9.01
CA ARG A 77 1.63 -16.41 -7.59
C ARG A 77 2.81 -16.84 -6.75
N GLU A 78 3.06 -16.10 -5.69
CA GLU A 78 4.07 -16.44 -4.69
C GLU A 78 3.58 -16.12 -3.30
N HIS A 79 4.27 -16.67 -2.30
CA HIS A 79 4.02 -16.34 -0.91
C HIS A 79 5.32 -16.33 -0.10
N ALA A 80 5.31 -15.58 0.99
CA ALA A 80 6.38 -15.60 1.98
C ALA A 80 5.80 -15.78 3.38
N THR A 81 6.60 -16.36 4.27
CA THR A 81 6.28 -16.48 5.69
C THR A 81 7.44 -15.93 6.49
N THR A 82 7.16 -14.94 7.33
CA THR A 82 8.16 -14.26 8.16
C THR A 82 7.75 -14.30 9.63
N PRO A 83 8.70 -14.27 10.57
CA PRO A 83 8.39 -14.10 11.98
C PRO A 83 7.65 -12.78 12.22
N LEU A 84 6.66 -12.78 13.13
CA LEU A 84 6.04 -11.56 13.62
C LEU A 84 7.02 -10.84 14.54
N SER A 85 7.59 -9.73 14.06
CA SER A 85 8.65 -9.00 14.76
C SER A 85 8.13 -7.95 15.75
N ILE A 86 6.92 -7.41 15.55
CA ILE A 86 6.37 -6.33 16.39
C ILE A 86 4.87 -6.48 16.70
N PRO A 87 4.41 -5.99 17.88
CA PRO A 87 2.99 -5.88 18.17
C PRO A 87 2.32 -4.86 17.23
N TYR A 88 0.98 -4.95 17.14
CA TYR A 88 0.21 -3.97 16.39
C TYR A 88 0.26 -2.62 17.09
N VAL A 89 0.81 -1.61 16.41
CA VAL A 89 0.81 -0.21 16.85
C VAL A 89 0.14 0.62 15.74
N PRO A 90 -0.99 1.30 16.02
CA PRO A 90 -1.64 2.17 15.05
C PRO A 90 -0.64 3.16 14.43
N GLY A 91 -0.70 3.32 13.10
CA GLY A 91 0.20 4.19 12.35
C GLY A 91 1.60 3.62 12.08
N LEU A 92 1.94 2.41 12.55
CA LEU A 92 3.23 1.74 12.30
C LEU A 92 3.04 0.35 11.65
N LEU A 93 1.89 0.12 11.02
CA LEU A 93 1.52 -1.18 10.47
C LEU A 93 2.54 -1.69 9.43
N ALA A 94 3.09 -0.79 8.61
CA ALA A 94 4.07 -1.14 7.59
C ALA A 94 5.34 -1.81 8.15
N PHE A 95 5.73 -1.54 9.41
CA PHE A 95 6.87 -2.19 10.06
C PHE A 95 6.58 -3.63 10.51
N ARG A 96 5.30 -3.96 10.66
CA ARG A 96 4.81 -5.32 10.97
C ARG A 96 4.58 -6.13 9.70
N GLU A 97 4.11 -5.45 8.66
CA GLU A 97 3.47 -6.05 7.49
C GLU A 97 4.30 -5.94 6.21
N GLY A 98 5.06 -4.87 6.06
CA GLY A 98 5.77 -4.55 4.83
C GLY A 98 6.86 -5.57 4.49
N GLU A 99 7.63 -6.03 5.47
CA GLU A 99 8.66 -7.05 5.23
C GLU A 99 8.07 -8.37 4.69
N PRO A 100 7.03 -8.97 5.30
CA PRO A 100 6.37 -10.12 4.71
C PRO A 100 5.82 -9.86 3.29
N VAL A 101 5.30 -8.65 3.00
CA VAL A 101 4.88 -8.25 1.64
C VAL A 101 6.07 -8.25 0.67
N LEU A 102 7.15 -7.57 1.01
CA LEU A 102 8.36 -7.48 0.17
C LEU A 102 8.92 -8.88 -0.12
N ALA A 103 9.00 -9.74 0.89
CA ALA A 103 9.48 -11.11 0.72
C ALA A 103 8.62 -11.94 -0.23
N ALA A 104 7.30 -11.69 -0.32
CA ALA A 104 6.44 -12.37 -1.30
C ALA A 104 6.64 -11.81 -2.72
N LEU A 105 6.77 -10.49 -2.85
CA LEU A 105 6.98 -9.80 -4.13
C LEU A 105 8.36 -10.08 -4.74
N GLU A 106 9.40 -10.23 -3.92
CA GLU A 106 10.77 -10.61 -4.32
C GLU A 106 10.81 -11.99 -4.99
N ARG A 107 9.90 -12.89 -4.61
CA ARG A 107 9.86 -14.26 -5.16
C ARG A 107 9.17 -14.35 -6.53
N LEU A 108 8.40 -13.33 -6.94
CA LEU A 108 7.69 -13.36 -8.20
C LEU A 108 8.65 -13.38 -9.39
N ASP A 109 8.48 -14.38 -10.27
CA ASP A 109 9.18 -14.45 -11.56
C ASP A 109 8.67 -13.43 -12.59
N VAL A 110 7.49 -12.86 -12.35
CA VAL A 110 6.86 -11.82 -13.17
C VAL A 110 6.99 -10.45 -12.50
N SER A 111 7.15 -9.40 -13.30
CA SER A 111 7.22 -8.02 -12.82
C SER A 111 5.88 -7.33 -13.10
N PRO A 112 5.00 -7.16 -12.09
CA PRO A 112 3.75 -6.43 -12.26
C PRO A 112 4.01 -4.95 -12.53
N ASP A 113 3.13 -4.32 -13.30
CA ASP A 113 3.19 -2.88 -13.59
C ASP A 113 2.59 -2.04 -12.45
N VAL A 114 1.65 -2.61 -11.69
CA VAL A 114 1.07 -1.99 -10.50
C VAL A 114 0.78 -3.05 -9.43
N VAL A 115 0.98 -2.69 -8.17
CA VAL A 115 0.72 -3.55 -7.02
C VAL A 115 -0.39 -2.96 -6.15
N LEU A 116 -1.42 -3.75 -5.86
CA LEU A 116 -2.52 -3.42 -4.97
C LEU A 116 -2.29 -4.12 -3.64
N LEU A 117 -2.35 -3.37 -2.54
CA LEU A 117 -2.13 -3.89 -1.19
C LEU A 117 -3.39 -3.71 -0.35
N ASP A 118 -3.77 -4.73 0.43
CA ASP A 118 -4.81 -4.62 1.46
C ASP A 118 -4.28 -3.79 2.65
N GLY A 119 -4.39 -2.47 2.53
CA GLY A 119 -3.88 -1.52 3.52
C GLY A 119 -3.91 -0.09 2.99
N SER A 120 -3.64 0.88 3.88
CA SER A 120 -3.56 2.28 3.48
C SER A 120 -2.32 2.59 2.64
N GLY A 121 -2.42 3.60 1.78
CA GLY A 121 -1.29 4.29 1.15
C GLY A 121 -1.13 5.68 1.74
N ARG A 122 -1.37 6.71 0.92
CA ARG A 122 -1.30 8.13 1.32
C ARG A 122 -2.29 8.51 2.43
N ILE A 123 -3.44 7.83 2.54
CA ILE A 123 -4.40 7.99 3.65
C ILE A 123 -3.82 7.40 4.95
N HIS A 124 -2.87 8.14 5.53
CA HIS A 124 -2.11 7.78 6.71
C HIS A 124 -1.60 9.06 7.40
N TYR A 125 -1.48 9.06 8.73
CA TYR A 125 -1.07 10.23 9.54
C TYR A 125 0.21 10.94 9.03
N ARG A 126 1.10 10.18 8.40
CA ARG A 126 2.38 10.66 7.84
C ARG A 126 2.52 10.37 6.35
N GLU A 127 1.41 10.14 5.64
CA GLU A 127 1.36 9.77 4.20
C GLU A 127 2.10 8.45 3.82
N ALA A 128 2.75 7.80 4.78
CA ALA A 128 3.53 6.58 4.64
C ALA A 128 2.79 5.33 5.15
N GLY A 129 1.60 5.07 4.61
CA GLY A 129 0.91 3.80 4.81
C GLY A 129 1.64 2.62 4.15
N LEU A 130 1.15 1.39 4.37
CA LEU A 130 1.74 0.16 3.85
C LEU A 130 2.04 0.23 2.34
N ALA A 131 1.08 0.68 1.53
CA ALA A 131 1.26 0.77 0.09
C ALA A 131 2.35 1.78 -0.28
N THR A 132 2.31 2.99 0.28
CA THR A 132 3.35 4.02 0.04
C THR A 132 4.73 3.51 0.42
N HIS A 133 4.87 2.87 1.59
CA HIS A 133 6.13 2.33 2.09
C HIS A 133 6.68 1.27 1.13
N VAL A 134 5.86 0.29 0.75
CA VAL A 134 6.25 -0.77 -0.19
C VAL A 134 6.61 -0.19 -1.56
N GLY A 135 5.83 0.76 -2.09
CA GLY A 135 6.10 1.39 -3.38
C GLY A 135 7.42 2.14 -3.40
N VAL A 136 7.75 2.87 -2.33
CA VAL A 136 9.05 3.53 -2.17
C VAL A 136 10.20 2.53 -2.09
N CYS A 137 10.04 1.41 -1.39
CA CYS A 137 11.07 0.36 -1.33
C CYS A 137 11.39 -0.26 -2.71
N LEU A 138 10.33 -0.51 -3.49
CA LEU A 138 10.40 -1.18 -4.80
C LEU A 138 10.67 -0.22 -5.96
N ASP A 139 10.53 1.10 -5.74
CA ASP A 139 10.48 2.10 -6.81
C ASP A 139 9.43 1.76 -7.88
N ALA A 140 8.23 1.37 -7.42
CA ALA A 140 7.18 0.83 -8.25
C ALA A 140 5.79 1.40 -7.92
N PRO A 141 4.84 1.44 -8.88
CA PRO A 141 3.48 1.91 -8.64
C PRO A 141 2.72 1.01 -7.67
N THR A 142 2.19 1.61 -6.61
CA THR A 142 1.42 0.89 -5.58
C THR A 142 0.14 1.62 -5.22
N VAL A 143 -0.94 0.87 -5.01
CA VAL A 143 -2.23 1.39 -4.55
C VAL A 143 -2.64 0.66 -3.27
N GLY A 144 -2.96 1.43 -2.23
CA GLY A 144 -3.55 0.91 -1.01
C GLY A 144 -5.07 0.81 -1.14
N VAL A 145 -5.62 -0.38 -0.88
CA VAL A 145 -7.07 -0.64 -0.88
C VAL A 145 -7.48 -1.02 0.55
N ALA A 146 -7.91 -0.03 1.33
CA ALA A 146 -8.29 -0.23 2.72
C ALA A 146 -9.79 -0.48 2.89
N LYS A 147 -10.15 -1.32 3.88
CA LYS A 147 -11.55 -1.63 4.24
C LYS A 147 -12.18 -0.60 5.18
N SER A 148 -11.36 0.20 5.85
CA SER A 148 -11.77 1.24 6.79
C SER A 148 -10.92 2.49 6.61
N LEU A 149 -11.51 3.65 6.82
CA LEU A 149 -10.80 4.93 6.80
C LEU A 149 -9.94 5.09 8.06
N LEU A 150 -8.63 5.29 7.89
CA LEU A 150 -7.68 5.44 9.00
C LEU A 150 -7.66 6.88 9.56
N CYS A 151 -7.70 7.86 8.66
CA CYS A 151 -7.67 9.31 8.90
C CYS A 151 -8.16 10.01 7.63
N GLY A 152 -8.32 11.34 7.68
CA GLY A 152 -8.90 12.12 6.60
C GLY A 152 -10.43 12.11 6.65
N THR A 153 -11.04 13.06 5.96
CA THR A 153 -12.48 13.29 5.96
C THR A 153 -13.06 13.14 4.57
N PRO A 154 -14.13 12.33 4.37
CA PRO A 154 -14.85 12.30 3.10
C PRO A 154 -15.46 13.67 2.77
N SER A 155 -15.28 14.16 1.55
CA SER A 155 -15.83 15.45 1.11
C SER A 155 -17.36 15.44 0.96
N ALA A 156 -17.99 14.26 1.07
CA ALA A 156 -19.43 14.03 1.02
C ALA A 156 -19.82 12.75 1.80
N PRO A 157 -21.11 12.55 2.17
CA PRO A 157 -21.57 11.31 2.78
C PRO A 157 -21.30 10.07 1.91
N ILE A 158 -20.93 8.94 2.54
CA ILE A 158 -20.50 7.71 1.86
C ILE A 158 -21.46 6.52 2.06
N ASP A 159 -22.51 6.71 2.85
CA ASP A 159 -23.46 5.70 3.31
C ASP A 159 -24.48 5.26 2.25
N ALA A 160 -24.55 5.96 1.11
CA ALA A 160 -25.50 5.68 0.04
C ALA A 160 -24.88 5.73 -1.37
N LEU A 161 -23.58 5.44 -1.50
CA LEU A 161 -22.91 5.40 -2.79
C LEU A 161 -23.44 4.27 -3.68
N GLN A 162 -23.56 4.56 -4.97
CA GLN A 162 -23.85 3.58 -6.01
C GLN A 162 -22.56 2.91 -6.48
N GLU A 163 -22.65 1.69 -7.01
CA GLU A 163 -21.51 1.00 -7.64
C GLU A 163 -20.83 1.91 -8.70
N GLY A 164 -19.52 2.06 -8.58
CA GLY A 164 -18.70 2.94 -9.42
C GLY A 164 -18.57 4.39 -8.89
N GLU A 165 -19.34 4.80 -7.88
CA GLU A 165 -19.21 6.13 -7.29
C GLU A 165 -17.97 6.24 -6.40
N ARG A 166 -17.35 7.43 -6.42
CA ARG A 166 -16.23 7.78 -5.55
C ARG A 166 -16.42 9.13 -4.90
N VAL A 167 -15.98 9.23 -3.64
CA VAL A 167 -15.94 10.47 -2.87
C VAL A 167 -14.49 10.77 -2.49
N PRO A 168 -13.96 11.97 -2.80
CA PRO A 168 -12.66 12.40 -2.32
C PRO A 168 -12.52 12.26 -0.80
N ILE A 169 -11.37 11.77 -0.36
CA ILE A 169 -10.93 11.88 1.03
C ILE A 169 -9.97 13.06 1.09
N GLU A 170 -10.31 14.06 1.89
CA GLU A 170 -9.51 15.25 2.15
C GLU A 170 -8.66 15.04 3.41
N ALA A 171 -7.43 15.53 3.39
CA ALA A 171 -6.56 15.55 4.57
C ALA A 171 -7.16 16.41 5.68
N ASP A 172 -7.05 15.92 6.91
CA ASP A 172 -7.46 16.60 8.14
C ASP A 172 -6.26 16.82 9.09
N ASP A 173 -6.54 17.31 10.29
CA ASP A 173 -5.53 17.68 11.28
C ASP A 173 -4.76 16.49 11.88
N GLU A 174 -5.14 15.26 11.54
CA GLU A 174 -4.40 14.05 11.90
C GLU A 174 -3.28 13.72 10.89
N MET A 175 -3.22 14.40 9.75
CA MET A 175 -2.28 14.12 8.65
C MET A 175 -1.17 15.18 8.54
N THR A 176 -0.03 14.77 7.99
CA THR A 176 1.04 15.70 7.58
C THR A 176 0.74 16.41 6.26
N ALA A 177 -0.17 15.85 5.46
CA ALA A 177 -0.65 16.45 4.23
C ALA A 177 -1.36 17.79 4.54
N PRO A 178 -1.26 18.80 3.67
CA PRO A 178 -2.00 20.05 3.87
C PRO A 178 -3.51 19.84 3.99
N ASP A 179 -4.15 20.45 4.99
CA ASP A 179 -5.60 20.40 5.20
C ASP A 179 -6.38 20.69 3.91
N GLY A 180 -7.32 19.80 3.57
CA GLY A 180 -8.15 19.92 2.37
C GLY A 180 -7.54 19.33 1.10
N ASP A 181 -6.28 18.88 1.11
CA ASP A 181 -5.69 18.15 -0.01
C ASP A 181 -6.41 16.81 -0.21
N VAL A 182 -6.69 16.44 -1.46
CA VAL A 182 -7.24 15.12 -1.78
C VAL A 182 -6.14 14.07 -1.65
N VAL A 183 -6.27 13.18 -0.66
CA VAL A 183 -5.29 12.13 -0.34
C VAL A 183 -5.70 10.74 -0.82
N GLY A 184 -6.95 10.59 -1.27
CA GLY A 184 -7.46 9.37 -1.88
C GLY A 184 -8.97 9.43 -2.07
N TYR A 185 -9.61 8.26 -2.17
CA TYR A 185 -11.04 8.17 -2.45
C TYR A 185 -11.69 7.04 -1.66
N ALA A 186 -12.89 7.29 -1.12
CA ALA A 186 -13.83 6.22 -0.84
C ALA A 186 -14.46 5.79 -2.18
N TYR A 187 -14.48 4.49 -2.46
CA TYR A 187 -15.01 3.94 -3.70
C TYR A 187 -15.99 2.82 -3.40
N GLN A 188 -17.17 2.87 -4.01
CA GLN A 188 -18.14 1.80 -3.94
C GLN A 188 -17.94 0.86 -5.14
N ARG A 189 -17.51 -0.36 -4.82
CA ARG A 189 -17.44 -1.48 -5.77
C ARG A 189 -18.74 -2.27 -5.83
#